data_AF-A0A2M7ERQ2-F1
#
_entry.id   AF-A0A2M7ERQ2-F1
#
_cell.length_a   1.000
_cell.length_b   1.000
_cell.length_c   1.000
_cell.angle_alpha   90.00
_cell.angle_beta   90.00
_cell.angle_gamma   90.00
#
_symmetry.space_group_name_H-M   'P 1'
#
loop_
_entity.id
_entity.type
_entity.pdbx_description
1 polymer ?
#
loop_
_entity_poly.entity_id
_entity_poly.type
_entity_poly.pdbx_seq_one_letter_code
_entity_poly.pdbx_strand_id
1 'polypeptide(L)'
;AVAKADDAERRFWIRTIEKGRQEEGDLDHALTLLRRHGTLEETREEALCYRDAARAALADLPDHPLRDMLADLADFVVERVN
;
A
#
# COMPACT_ATOMS: atom_id res chain seq x y z
N ALA A 1 2.42 7.20 -6.77
CA ALA A 1 2.81 8.60 -7.06
C ALA A 1 3.54 8.74 -8.40
N VAL A 2 4.63 8.02 -8.66
CA VAL A 2 5.43 8.15 -9.90
C VAL A 2 4.61 8.01 -11.20
N ALA A 3 3.66 7.07 -11.24
CA ALA A 3 2.79 6.89 -12.42
C ALA A 3 1.89 8.11 -12.70
N LYS A 4 1.44 8.80 -11.63
CA LYS A 4 0.60 10.01 -11.69
C LYS A 4 1.42 11.31 -11.71
N ALA A 5 2.75 11.20 -11.69
CA ALA A 5 3.63 12.33 -11.52
C ALA A 5 3.72 13.17 -12.80
N ASP A 6 3.71 14.49 -12.63
CA ASP A 6 4.07 15.44 -13.68
C ASP A 6 5.59 15.43 -13.96
N ASP A 7 6.03 16.21 -14.94
CA ASP A 7 7.45 16.25 -15.34
C ASP A 7 8.39 16.74 -14.22
N ALA A 8 7.94 17.64 -13.35
CA ALA A 8 8.75 18.13 -12.24
C ALA A 8 8.85 17.08 -11.14
N GLU A 9 7.73 16.46 -10.79
CA GLU A 9 7.65 15.36 -9.82
C GLU A 9 8.46 14.14 -10.31
N ARG A 10 8.42 13.82 -11.60
CA ARG A 10 9.26 12.75 -12.18
C ARG A 10 10.75 13.05 -12.04
N ARG A 11 11.18 14.28 -12.35
CA ARG A 11 12.59 14.69 -12.15
C ARG A 11 13.00 14.57 -10.69
N PHE A 12 12.10 14.92 -9.77
CA PHE A 12 12.31 14.72 -8.34
C PHE A 12 12.56 13.23 -8.02
N TRP A 13 11.67 12.32 -8.42
CA TRP A 13 11.81 10.88 -8.15
C TRP A 13 13.07 10.25 -8.77
N ILE A 14 13.46 10.68 -9.98
CA ILE A 14 14.71 10.23 -10.62
C ILE A 14 15.93 10.66 -9.78
N ARG A 15 15.93 11.89 -9.26
CA ARG A 15 17.05 12.36 -8.42
C ARG A 15 17.09 11.60 -7.08
N THR A 16 15.95 11.50 -6.40
CA THR A 16 15.90 11.06 -4.99
C THR A 16 15.92 9.54 -4.82
N ILE A 17 15.30 8.79 -5.72
CA ILE A 17 15.19 7.33 -5.63
C ILE A 17 16.12 6.65 -6.62
N GLU A 18 15.99 6.93 -7.92
CA GLU A 18 16.77 6.23 -8.96
C GLU A 18 18.27 6.52 -8.84
N LYS A 19 18.64 7.78 -8.62
CA LYS A 19 20.04 8.20 -8.40
C LYS A 19 20.46 8.21 -6.94
N GLY A 20 19.54 7.94 -6.01
CA GLY A 20 19.80 7.93 -4.56
C GLY A 20 20.31 9.26 -3.98
N ARG A 21 20.11 10.39 -4.67
CA ARG A 21 20.58 11.70 -4.21
C ARG A 21 19.46 12.41 -3.47
N GLN A 22 19.54 12.38 -2.15
CA GLN A 22 18.56 13.00 -1.24
C GLN A 22 19.19 14.22 -0.54
N GLU A 23 18.39 15.26 -0.40
CA GLU A 23 18.70 16.52 0.28
C GLU A 23 17.71 16.73 1.44
N GLU A 24 18.02 17.69 2.31
CA GLU A 24 17.15 18.06 3.42
C GLU A 24 15.77 18.52 2.89
N GLY A 25 14.69 18.00 3.49
CA GLY A 25 13.31 18.28 3.07
C GLY A 25 12.76 17.38 1.95
N ASP A 26 13.57 16.52 1.32
CA ASP A 26 13.09 15.63 0.26
C ASP A 26 12.05 14.61 0.78
N LEU A 27 12.20 14.15 2.03
CA LEU A 27 11.23 13.25 2.66
C LEU A 27 9.86 13.94 2.83
N ASP A 28 9.83 15.16 3.34
CA ASP A 28 8.58 15.91 3.53
C ASP A 28 7.90 16.22 2.20
N HIS A 29 8.70 16.55 1.18
CA HIS A 29 8.18 16.73 -0.18
C HIS A 29 7.61 15.43 -0.75
N ALA A 30 8.33 14.31 -0.60
CA ALA A 30 7.84 12.99 -1.03
C ALA A 30 6.53 12.61 -0.34
N LEU A 31 6.41 12.81 0.98
CA LEU A 31 5.17 12.58 1.73
C LEU A 31 4.04 13.48 1.24
N THR A 32 4.33 14.73 0.90
CA THR A 32 3.34 15.66 0.31
C THR A 32 2.85 15.15 -1.04
N LEU A 33 3.75 14.68 -1.91
CA LEU A 33 3.39 14.09 -3.20
C LEU A 33 2.56 12.81 -3.05
N LEU A 34 2.91 11.94 -2.11
CA LEU A 34 2.17 10.70 -1.84
C LEU A 34 0.73 10.99 -1.39
N ARG A 35 0.55 11.99 -0.50
CA ARG A 35 -0.76 12.47 -0.04
C ARG A 35 -1.55 13.16 -1.16
N ARG A 36 -0.91 14.06 -1.92
CA ARG A 36 -1.52 14.78 -3.04
C ARG A 36 -2.14 13.82 -4.07
N HIS A 37 -1.44 12.72 -4.33
CA HIS A 37 -1.87 11.71 -5.31
C HIS A 37 -2.80 10.64 -4.73
N GLY A 38 -3.17 10.73 -3.45
CA GLY A 38 -4.06 9.77 -2.75
C GLY A 38 -3.52 8.34 -2.68
N THR A 39 -2.20 8.18 -2.83
CA THR A 39 -1.62 6.84 -3.07
C THR A 39 -1.57 5.98 -1.81
N LEU A 40 -1.64 6.59 -0.63
CA LEU A 40 -1.72 5.85 0.63
C LEU A 40 -3.11 5.24 0.81
N GLU A 41 -4.16 6.01 0.51
CA GLU A 41 -5.54 5.56 0.54
C GLU A 41 -5.78 4.46 -0.51
N GLU A 42 -5.31 4.64 -1.74
CA GLU A 42 -5.42 3.61 -2.78
C GLU A 42 -4.70 2.31 -2.39
N THR A 43 -3.51 2.41 -1.78
CA THR A 43 -2.79 1.23 -1.29
C THR A 43 -3.58 0.52 -0.19
N ARG A 44 -4.27 1.28 0.67
CA ARG A 44 -5.13 0.72 1.73
C ARG A 44 -6.35 0.00 1.15
N GLU A 45 -7.02 0.62 0.19
CA GLU A 45 -8.18 0.02 -0.49
C GLU A 45 -7.79 -1.29 -1.19
N GLU A 46 -6.65 -1.30 -1.89
CA GLU A 46 -6.17 -2.51 -2.54
C GLU A 46 -5.83 -3.62 -1.52
N ALA A 47 -5.24 -3.28 -0.37
CA ALA A 47 -5.02 -4.24 0.71
C ALA A 47 -6.34 -4.85 1.24
N LEU A 48 -7.40 -4.03 1.38
CA LEU A 48 -8.74 -4.51 1.77
C LEU A 48 -9.33 -5.46 0.72
N CYS A 49 -9.14 -5.17 -0.57
CA CYS A 49 -9.58 -6.07 -1.64
C CYS A 49 -8.88 -7.44 -1.57
N TYR A 50 -7.57 -7.47 -1.30
CA TYR A 50 -6.85 -8.74 -1.15
C TYR A 50 -7.30 -9.54 0.07
N ARG A 51 -7.58 -8.88 1.20
CA ARG A 51 -8.20 -9.52 2.38
C ARG A 51 -9.53 -10.16 2.02
N ASP A 52 -10.40 -9.42 1.32
CA ASP A 52 -11.73 -9.92 0.95
C ASP A 52 -11.62 -11.11 -0.02
N ALA A 53 -10.69 -11.06 -0.98
CA ALA A 53 -10.39 -12.17 -1.87
C ALA A 53 -9.88 -13.40 -1.12
N ALA A 54 -9.00 -13.22 -0.12
CA ALA A 54 -8.50 -14.31 0.71
C ALA A 54 -9.63 -14.97 1.52
N ARG A 55 -10.52 -14.18 2.13
CA ARG A 55 -11.69 -14.70 2.86
C ARG A 55 -12.65 -15.44 1.93
N ALA A 56 -12.90 -14.90 0.75
CA ALA A 56 -13.74 -15.54 -0.25
C ALA A 56 -13.17 -16.90 -0.70
N ALA A 57 -11.86 -16.99 -0.91
CA ALA A 57 -11.20 -18.25 -1.28
C ALA A 57 -11.29 -19.34 -0.19
N LEU A 58 -11.42 -18.94 1.07
CA LEU A 58 -11.57 -19.87 2.20
C LEU A 58 -13.02 -20.31 2.43
N ALA A 59 -14.01 -19.61 1.87
CA ALA A 59 -15.43 -19.84 2.16
C ALA A 59 -15.94 -21.22 1.74
N ASP A 60 -15.38 -21.79 0.67
CA ASP A 60 -15.78 -23.12 0.16
C ASP A 60 -15.14 -24.28 0.91
N LEU A 61 -14.24 -24.00 1.87
CA LEU A 61 -13.55 -25.03 2.64
C LEU A 61 -14.45 -25.53 3.80
N PRO A 62 -14.38 -26.84 4.12
CA PRO A 62 -15.07 -27.39 5.29
C PRO A 62 -14.74 -26.63 6.58
N ASP A 63 -15.67 -26.66 7.53
CA ASP A 63 -15.43 -26.14 8.88
C ASP A 63 -14.19 -26.80 9.48
N HIS A 64 -13.17 -25.98 9.71
CA HIS A 64 -11.91 -26.40 10.28
C HIS A 64 -11.22 -25.20 10.96
N PRO A 65 -10.65 -25.36 12.17
CA PRO A 65 -10.01 -24.24 12.90
C PRO A 65 -8.95 -23.49 12.09
N LEU A 66 -8.21 -24.19 11.21
CA LEU A 66 -7.23 -23.55 10.32
C LEU A 66 -7.85 -22.59 9.31
N ARG A 67 -9.07 -22.87 8.81
CA ARG A 67 -9.77 -21.96 7.89
C ARG A 67 -10.02 -20.63 8.60
N ASP A 68 -10.51 -20.69 9.83
CA ASP A 68 -10.84 -19.50 10.60
C ASP A 68 -9.56 -18.74 10.99
N MET A 69 -8.50 -19.44 11.42
CA MET A 69 -7.20 -18.83 11.69
C MET A 69 -6.60 -18.09 10.47
N LEU A 70 -6.76 -18.64 9.27
CA LEU A 70 -6.29 -18.00 8.03
C LEU A 70 -7.13 -16.79 7.65
N ALA A 71 -8.44 -16.83 7.92
CA ALA A 71 -9.31 -15.67 7.73
C ALA A 71 -8.95 -14.53 8.69
N ASP A 72 -8.74 -14.84 9.98
CA ASP A 72 -8.32 -13.87 10.99
C ASP A 72 -6.95 -13.26 10.67
N LEU A 73 -6.02 -14.05 10.12
CA LEU A 73 -4.72 -13.56 9.67
C LEU A 73 -4.86 -12.54 8.54
N ALA A 74 -5.76 -12.78 7.58
CA ALA A 74 -6.02 -11.85 6.49
C ALA A 74 -6.54 -10.49 7.02
N ASP A 75 -7.41 -10.51 8.03
CA ASP A 75 -7.93 -9.32 8.69
C ASP A 75 -6.81 -8.55 9.43
N PHE A 76 -6.01 -9.26 10.25
CA PHE A 76 -4.94 -8.67 11.06
C PHE A 76 -3.88 -7.92 10.23
N VAL A 77 -3.47 -8.48 9.09
CA VAL A 77 -2.39 -7.90 8.27
C VAL A 77 -2.76 -6.52 7.71
N VAL A 78 -4.05 -6.25 7.50
CA VAL A 78 -4.55 -4.95 7.04
C VAL A 78 -4.81 -3.99 8.20
N GLU A 79 -5.30 -4.49 9.34
CA GLU A 79 -5.61 -3.66 10.52
C GLU A 79 -4.38 -3.11 11.25
N ARG A 80 -3.23 -3.80 11.17
CA ARG A 80 -1.99 -3.37 11.85
C ARG A 80 -1.40 -2.04 11.33
N VAL A 81 -1.95 -1.48 10.25
CA VAL A 81 -1.56 -0.18 9.71
C VAL A 81 -2.21 0.93 10.55
N ASN A 82 -1.74 1.07 11.80
CA ASN A 82 -2.06 2.15 12.72
C ASN A 82 -0.90 3.15 12.80
#